data_AF-M2XPX2-F1
#
_entry.id   AF-M2XPX2-F1
#
_cell.length_a   1.000
_cell.length_b   1.000
_cell.length_c   1.000
_cell.angle_alpha   90.00
_cell.angle_beta   90.00
_cell.angle_gamma   90.00
#
_symmetry.space_group_name_H-M   'P 1'
#
loop_
_entity.id
_entity.type
_entity.pdbx_description
1 polymer ?
#
loop_
_entity_poly.entity_id
_entity_poly.type
_entity_poly.pdbx_seq_one_letter_code
_entity_poly.pdbx_strand_id
1 'polypeptide(L)'
;MTAESLFAECIIPGCTQPVADELTPCQTCRTIFGPMLHEADRPPSYTAADLAERDAGTAAAYRMMRALPTAAEHDDLDSERERRTAEHEKTAAQERGEAEKANQTCWLCEERRTCHLRPRGWECRQCRKIR
;
A
#
# COMPACT_ATOMS: atom_id res chain seq x y z
N MET A 1 -1.73 31.73 -18.23
CA MET A 1 -2.88 32.60 -18.54
C MET A 1 -4.04 32.12 -17.67
N THR A 2 -4.13 32.63 -16.44
CA THR A 2 -5.26 32.34 -15.55
C THR A 2 -6.42 33.20 -16.03
N ALA A 3 -7.50 32.55 -16.50
CA ALA A 3 -8.74 33.25 -16.77
C ALA A 3 -9.20 33.90 -15.45
N GLU A 4 -9.40 35.22 -15.44
CA GLU A 4 -10.07 35.89 -14.33
C GLU A 4 -11.51 35.35 -14.27
N SER A 5 -11.76 34.47 -13.30
CA SER A 5 -13.11 34.02 -12.99
C SER A 5 -13.87 35.18 -12.35
N LEU A 6 -15.06 35.47 -12.86
CA LEU A 6 -15.98 36.46 -12.27
C LEU A 6 -16.62 35.97 -10.96
N PHE A 7 -16.39 34.70 -10.60
CA PHE A 7 -16.96 34.04 -9.42
C PHE A 7 -15.87 33.55 -8.49
N ALA A 8 -16.13 33.64 -7.18
CA ALA A 8 -15.31 33.00 -6.16
C ALA A 8 -15.49 31.47 -6.20
N GLU A 9 -14.54 30.74 -5.62
CA GLU A 9 -14.67 29.30 -5.42
C GLU A 9 -15.33 28.98 -4.08
N CYS A 10 -16.00 27.82 -4.03
CA CYS A 10 -16.62 27.27 -2.83
C CYS A 10 -15.62 27.25 -1.65
N ILE A 11 -16.05 27.73 -0.48
CA ILE A 11 -15.19 27.81 0.72
C ILE A 11 -14.72 26.44 1.26
N ILE A 12 -15.34 25.34 0.82
CA ILE A 12 -15.00 23.99 1.27
C ILE A 12 -13.71 23.51 0.58
N PRO A 13 -12.65 23.18 1.35
CA PRO A 13 -11.36 22.76 0.79
C PRO A 13 -11.49 21.61 -0.22
N GLY A 14 -10.97 21.80 -1.42
CA GLY A 14 -11.01 20.82 -2.51
C GLY A 14 -12.28 20.83 -3.38
N CYS A 15 -13.24 21.72 -3.11
CA CYS A 15 -14.38 21.95 -4.00
C CYS A 15 -14.09 23.14 -4.94
N THR A 16 -14.08 22.91 -6.25
CA THR A 16 -13.82 23.95 -7.27
C THR A 16 -15.11 24.53 -7.88
N GLN A 17 -16.26 24.35 -7.23
CA GLN A 17 -17.54 24.86 -7.74
C GLN A 17 -17.61 26.37 -7.55
N PRO A 18 -18.03 27.15 -8.57
CA PRO A 18 -18.16 28.59 -8.44
C PRO A 18 -19.30 28.95 -7.49
N VAL A 19 -19.12 30.04 -6.75
CA VAL A 19 -20.12 30.63 -5.84
C VAL A 19 -20.25 32.14 -6.11
N ALA A 20 -21.42 32.68 -5.82
CA ALA A 20 -21.71 34.11 -6.00
C ALA A 20 -21.08 34.96 -4.88
N ASP A 21 -21.05 34.43 -3.66
CA ASP A 21 -20.55 35.12 -2.47
C ASP A 21 -19.26 34.47 -1.96
N GLU A 22 -18.24 35.27 -1.70
CA GLU A 22 -17.01 34.81 -1.06
C GLU A 22 -17.30 34.15 0.29
N LEU A 23 -16.44 33.19 0.67
CA LEU A 23 -16.54 32.47 1.94
C LEU A 23 -17.84 31.67 2.12
N THR A 24 -18.57 31.37 1.04
CA THR A 24 -19.79 30.56 1.10
C THR A 24 -19.62 29.16 0.49
N PRO A 25 -20.30 28.13 1.03
CA PRO A 25 -20.36 26.82 0.41
C PRO A 25 -21.35 26.81 -0.76
N CYS A 26 -20.99 26.12 -1.85
CA CYS A 26 -21.87 25.91 -2.99
C CYS A 26 -23.09 25.05 -2.62
N GLN A 27 -24.14 25.08 -3.44
CA GLN A 27 -25.40 24.37 -3.14
C GLN A 27 -25.22 22.86 -2.99
N THR A 28 -24.31 22.26 -3.75
CA THR A 28 -23.98 20.84 -3.64
C THR A 28 -23.40 20.52 -2.27
N CYS A 29 -22.41 21.30 -1.82
CA CYS A 29 -21.83 21.14 -0.48
C CYS A 29 -22.86 21.39 0.63
N ARG A 30 -23.71 22.40 0.49
CA ARG A 30 -24.82 22.64 1.43
C ARG A 30 -25.75 21.43 1.53
N THR A 31 -26.04 20.78 0.41
CA THR A 31 -26.91 19.60 0.38
C THR A 31 -26.25 18.37 0.98
N ILE A 32 -24.98 18.11 0.64
CA ILE A 32 -24.23 16.93 1.12
C ILE A 32 -23.92 17.05 2.61
N PHE A 33 -23.37 18.19 3.03
CA PHE A 33 -22.89 18.34 4.39
C PHE A 33 -23.99 18.82 5.34
N GLY A 34 -24.95 19.61 4.85
CA GLY A 34 -26.15 20.01 5.58
C GLY A 34 -25.85 20.44 7.02
N PRO A 35 -26.38 19.73 8.04
CA PRO A 35 -26.17 20.06 9.46
C PRO A 35 -24.71 20.01 9.94
N MET A 36 -23.79 19.40 9.19
CA MET A 36 -22.36 19.37 9.53
C MET A 36 -21.65 20.69 9.19
N LEU A 37 -22.29 21.58 8.42
CA LEU A 37 -21.77 22.92 8.19
C LEU A 37 -22.15 23.81 9.37
N HIS A 38 -21.13 24.28 10.08
CA HIS A 38 -21.30 25.24 11.16
C HIS A 38 -20.92 26.63 10.67
N GLU A 39 -21.88 27.54 10.70
CA GLU A 39 -21.60 28.96 10.54
C GLU A 39 -20.93 29.45 11.83
N ALA A 40 -19.79 30.12 11.70
CA ALA A 40 -19.13 30.71 12.84
C ALA A 40 -19.86 32.01 13.21
N ASP A 41 -20.29 32.15 14.48
CA ASP A 41 -20.95 33.36 15.01
C ASP A 41 -20.14 34.64 14.76
N ARG A 42 -18.81 34.50 14.68
CA ARG A 42 -17.89 35.49 14.15
C ARG A 42 -17.07 34.81 13.07
N PRO A 43 -17.27 35.12 11.77
CA PRO A 43 -16.41 34.55 10.75
C PRO A 43 -14.97 34.98 11.03
N PRO A 44 -14.01 34.04 11.15
CA PRO A 44 -12.61 34.40 11.11
C PRO A 44 -12.36 35.18 9.81
N SER A 45 -11.60 36.26 9.89
CA SER A 45 -11.19 37.00 8.70
C SER A 45 -10.16 36.16 7.95
N TYR A 46 -10.62 35.22 7.13
CA TYR A 46 -9.76 34.52 6.19
C TYR A 46 -9.37 35.51 5.10
N THR A 47 -8.07 35.78 4.99
CA THR A 47 -7.52 36.44 3.83
C THR A 47 -7.45 35.45 2.66
N ALA A 48 -7.34 35.96 1.44
CA ALA A 48 -7.09 35.11 0.27
C ALA A 48 -5.81 34.25 0.43
N ALA A 49 -4.80 34.76 1.15
CA ALA A 49 -3.58 34.01 1.44
C ALA A 49 -3.83 32.83 2.39
N ASP A 50 -4.64 33.02 3.44
CA ASP A 50 -5.00 31.96 4.38
C ASP A 50 -5.75 30.82 3.68
N LEU A 51 -6.68 31.17 2.78
CA LEU A 51 -7.41 30.19 1.98
C LEU A 51 -6.49 29.43 1.03
N ALA A 52 -5.60 30.12 0.34
CA ALA A 52 -4.64 29.51 -0.57
C ALA A 52 -3.70 28.53 0.16
N GLU A 53 -3.22 28.88 1.36
CA GLU A 53 -2.38 28.00 2.17
C GLU A 53 -3.14 26.73 2.61
N ARG A 54 -4.35 26.90 3.14
CA ARG A 54 -5.24 25.80 3.54
C ARG A 54 -5.52 24.84 2.37
N ASP A 55 -5.84 25.40 1.21
CA ASP A 55 -6.21 24.64 0.03
C ASP A 55 -4.99 23.92 -0.56
N ALA A 56 -3.80 24.55 -0.53
CA ALA A 56 -2.54 23.89 -0.89
C ALA A 56 -2.23 22.70 0.03
N GLY A 57 -2.41 22.86 1.34
CA GLY A 57 -2.24 21.78 2.33
C GLY A 57 -3.23 20.64 2.10
N THR A 58 -4.50 20.96 1.88
CA THR A 58 -5.56 19.97 1.58
C THR A 58 -5.25 19.22 0.29
N ALA A 59 -4.87 19.93 -0.78
CA ALA A 59 -4.49 19.31 -2.04
C ALA A 59 -3.26 18.41 -1.90
N ALA A 60 -2.27 18.79 -1.08
CA ALA A 60 -1.11 17.95 -0.78
C ALA A 60 -1.51 16.66 -0.07
N ALA A 61 -2.38 16.73 0.95
CA ALA A 61 -2.89 15.56 1.65
C ALA A 61 -3.65 14.62 0.71
N TYR A 62 -4.54 15.15 -0.14
CA TYR A 62 -5.24 14.34 -1.15
C TYR A 62 -4.30 13.72 -2.19
N ARG A 63 -3.21 14.40 -2.58
CA ARG A 63 -2.19 13.81 -3.45
C ARG A 63 -1.49 12.63 -2.77
N MET A 64 -1.13 12.78 -1.49
CA MET A 64 -0.52 11.68 -0.72
C MET A 64 -1.46 10.49 -0.59
N MET A 65 -2.73 10.71 -0.26
CA MET A 65 -3.73 9.64 -0.15
C MET A 65 -3.96 8.91 -1.48
N ARG A 66 -3.95 9.61 -2.62
CA ARG A 66 -4.06 8.98 -3.95
C ARG A 66 -2.80 8.22 -4.36
N ALA A 67 -1.66 8.54 -3.77
CA ALA A 67 -0.40 7.85 -4.03
C ALA A 67 -0.23 6.59 -3.16
N LEU A 68 -1.08 6.39 -2.14
CA LEU A 68 -1.08 5.16 -1.37
C LEU A 68 -1.60 4.00 -2.23
N PRO A 69 -1.00 2.81 -2.11
CA PRO A 69 -1.52 1.62 -2.77
C PRO A 69 -2.97 1.36 -2.38
N THR A 70 -3.77 0.95 -3.36
CA THR A 70 -5.10 0.39 -3.12
C THR A 70 -5.00 -0.92 -2.33
N ALA A 71 -6.12 -1.37 -1.77
CA ALA A 71 -6.17 -2.64 -1.06
C ALA A 71 -5.72 -3.83 -1.93
N ALA A 72 -6.05 -3.80 -3.23
CA ALA A 72 -5.62 -4.82 -4.18
C ALA A 72 -4.10 -4.77 -4.41
N GLU A 73 -3.54 -3.58 -4.64
CA GLU A 73 -2.09 -3.42 -4.81
C GLU A 73 -1.32 -3.79 -3.53
N HIS A 74 -1.89 -3.57 -2.34
CA HIS A 74 -1.28 -4.00 -1.09
C HIS A 74 -1.24 -5.54 -0.96
N ASP A 75 -2.30 -6.24 -1.35
CA ASP A 75 -2.36 -7.71 -1.36
C ASP A 75 -1.33 -8.31 -2.34
N ASP A 76 -1.16 -7.69 -3.51
CA ASP A 76 -0.12 -8.08 -4.47
C ASP A 76 1.29 -7.90 -3.88
N LEU A 77 1.55 -6.76 -3.22
CA LEU A 77 2.84 -6.49 -2.55
C LEU A 77 3.11 -7.45 -1.39
N ASP A 78 2.09 -7.80 -0.63
CA ASP A 78 2.18 -8.79 0.46
C ASP A 78 2.52 -10.17 -0.12
N SER A 79 1.82 -10.59 -1.18
CA SER A 79 2.07 -11.84 -1.90
C SER A 79 3.47 -11.89 -2.51
N GLU A 80 3.97 -10.77 -3.06
CA GLU A 80 5.36 -10.66 -3.54
C GLU A 80 6.38 -10.78 -2.41
N ARG A 81 6.11 -10.16 -1.26
CA ARG A 81 6.98 -10.24 -0.08
C ARG A 81 7.04 -11.68 0.43
N GLU A 82 5.91 -12.36 0.54
CA GLU A 82 5.85 -13.77 0.95
C GLU A 82 6.62 -14.69 0.00
N ARG A 83 6.44 -14.52 -1.32
CA ARG A 83 7.18 -15.28 -2.33
C ARG A 83 8.70 -15.10 -2.18
N ARG A 84 9.15 -13.86 -1.96
CA ARG A 84 10.57 -13.53 -1.79
C ARG A 84 11.14 -14.12 -0.50
N THR A 85 10.38 -14.07 0.59
CA THR A 85 10.78 -14.72 1.85
C THR A 85 10.90 -16.23 1.67
N ALA A 86 9.92 -16.87 1.04
CA ALA A 86 9.96 -18.30 0.77
C ALA A 86 11.13 -18.71 -0.14
N GLU A 87 11.49 -17.88 -1.13
CA GLU A 87 12.65 -18.11 -1.98
C GLU A 87 13.98 -17.97 -1.22
N HIS A 88 14.08 -16.97 -0.35
CA HIS A 88 15.23 -16.77 0.51
C HIS A 88 15.41 -17.94 1.49
N GLU A 89 14.33 -18.40 2.11
CA GLU A 89 14.32 -19.57 2.99
C GLU A 89 14.76 -20.86 2.27
N LYS A 90 14.29 -21.08 1.04
CA LYS A 90 14.72 -22.21 0.20
C LYS A 90 16.22 -22.17 -0.09
N THR A 91 16.72 -21.00 -0.48
CA THR A 91 18.16 -20.81 -0.74
C THR A 91 18.98 -21.10 0.51
N ALA A 92 18.58 -20.54 1.65
CA ALA A 92 19.26 -20.77 2.92
C ALA A 92 19.22 -22.25 3.37
N ALA A 93 18.11 -22.96 3.14
CA ALA A 93 18.02 -24.39 3.40
C ALA A 93 18.94 -25.22 2.49
N GLN A 94 19.14 -24.79 1.24
CA GLN A 94 20.09 -25.41 0.33
C GLN A 94 21.54 -25.21 0.80
N GLU A 95 21.91 -24.00 1.22
CA GLU A 95 23.23 -23.68 1.75
C GLU A 95 23.56 -24.46 3.03
N ARG A 96 22.56 -24.66 3.92
CA ARG A 96 22.70 -25.50 5.12
C ARG A 96 22.73 -27.00 4.83
N GLY A 97 22.52 -27.42 3.58
CA GLY A 97 22.42 -28.83 3.19
C GLY A 97 21.14 -29.52 3.68
N GLU A 98 20.14 -28.75 4.10
CA GLU A 98 18.85 -29.24 4.59
C GLU A 98 17.88 -29.55 3.43
N ALA A 99 18.11 -28.93 2.26
CA ALA A 99 17.29 -29.10 1.08
C ALA A 99 17.33 -30.55 0.54
N GLU A 100 16.16 -31.04 0.14
CA GLU A 100 16.04 -32.29 -0.60
C GLU A 100 16.52 -32.11 -2.04
N LYS A 101 17.23 -33.11 -2.54
CA LYS A 101 17.64 -33.17 -3.94
C LYS A 101 17.17 -34.48 -4.57
N ALA A 102 16.51 -34.37 -5.72
CA ALA A 102 16.03 -35.52 -6.49
C ALA A 102 17.18 -36.27 -7.16
N ASN A 103 16.95 -37.55 -7.47
CA ASN A 103 17.86 -38.39 -8.25
C ASN A 103 19.29 -38.54 -7.68
N GLN A 104 19.43 -38.43 -6.36
CA GLN A 104 20.70 -38.65 -5.68
C GLN A 104 20.86 -40.12 -5.29
N THR A 105 22.05 -40.68 -5.46
CA THR A 105 22.38 -42.04 -5.01
C THR A 105 22.43 -42.06 -3.49
N CYS A 106 21.55 -42.82 -2.86
CA CYS A 106 21.52 -42.96 -1.41
C CYS A 106 22.73 -43.77 -0.92
N TRP A 107 23.44 -43.27 0.09
CA TRP A 107 24.63 -43.98 0.61
C TRP A 107 24.31 -45.28 1.36
N LEU A 108 23.04 -45.48 1.76
CA LEU A 108 22.59 -46.66 2.52
C LEU A 108 22.04 -47.78 1.63
N CYS A 109 21.24 -47.43 0.62
CA CYS A 109 20.62 -48.42 -0.27
C CYS A 109 21.14 -48.39 -1.70
N GLU A 110 22.06 -47.47 -2.03
CA GLU A 110 22.68 -47.29 -3.35
C GLU A 110 21.72 -46.98 -4.50
N GLU A 111 20.43 -46.81 -4.22
CA GLU A 111 19.43 -46.42 -5.21
C GLU A 111 19.35 -44.90 -5.42
N ARG A 112 18.97 -44.49 -6.64
CA ARG A 112 18.69 -43.09 -6.97
C ARG A 112 17.32 -42.68 -6.46
N ARG A 113 17.26 -41.74 -5.51
CA ARG A 113 16.03 -41.27 -4.87
C ARG A 113 16.08 -39.78 -4.58
N THR A 114 14.97 -39.23 -4.07
CA THR A 114 14.99 -37.91 -3.42
C THR A 114 15.60 -38.05 -2.03
N CYS A 115 16.74 -37.38 -1.81
CA CYS A 115 17.57 -37.53 -0.61
C CYS A 115 17.88 -36.16 0.01
N HIS A 116 18.19 -36.15 1.32
CA HIS A 116 18.80 -34.99 1.98
C HIS A 116 20.31 -35.20 2.12
N LEU A 117 21.08 -34.12 2.04
CA LEU A 117 22.50 -34.17 2.33
C LEU A 117 22.71 -34.30 3.84
N ARG A 118 23.52 -35.27 4.26
CA ARG A 118 23.89 -35.50 5.65
C ARG A 118 25.41 -35.55 5.76
N PRO A 119 25.99 -35.46 6.97
CA PRO A 119 27.45 -35.50 7.14
C PRO A 119 28.15 -36.71 6.50
N ARG A 120 27.46 -37.85 6.32
CA ARG A 120 27.99 -39.07 5.71
C ARG A 120 27.66 -39.24 4.21
N GLY A 121 26.85 -38.36 3.64
CA GLY A 121 26.36 -38.49 2.26
C GLY A 121 24.84 -38.32 2.14
N TRP A 122 24.28 -38.73 1.00
CA TRP A 122 22.86 -38.54 0.69
C TRP A 122 21.98 -39.64 1.29
N GLU A 123 20.99 -39.26 2.10
CA GLU A 123 20.06 -40.20 2.75
C GLU A 123 18.63 -40.04 2.21
N CYS A 124 18.05 -41.14 1.72
CA CYS A 124 16.66 -41.13 1.25
C CYS A 124 15.67 -41.16 2.43
N ARG A 125 14.45 -40.66 2.23
CA ARG A 125 13.40 -40.62 3.27
C ARG A 125 13.10 -41.98 3.90
N GLN A 126 13.20 -43.08 3.14
CA GLN A 126 12.91 -44.42 3.64
C GLN A 126 14.02 -44.92 4.57
N CYS A 127 15.28 -44.85 4.14
CA CYS A 127 16.42 -45.26 4.96
C CYS A 127 16.57 -44.41 6.23
N ARG A 128 16.11 -43.15 6.22
CA ARG A 128 16.05 -42.29 7.41
C ARG A 128 15.06 -42.75 8.48
N LYS A 129 13.98 -43.45 8.12
CA LYS A 129 12.94 -43.91 9.06
C LYS A 129 13.30 -45.21 9.78
N ILE A 130 14.28 -45.95 9.25
CA ILE A 130 14.68 -47.27 9.76
C ILE A 130 15.81 -47.14 10.80
N ARG A 131 16.45 -45.98 10.87
CA ARG A 131 17.61 -45.71 11.71
C ARG A 131 17.24 -45.14 13.07
#